data_AF-A0A3D2JFV7-F1
#
_entry.id   AF-A0A3D2JFV7-F1
#
_cell.length_a   1.000
_cell.length_b   1.000
_cell.length_c   1.000
_cell.angle_alpha   90.00
_cell.angle_beta   90.00
_cell.angle_gamma   90.00
#
_symmetry.space_group_name_H-M   'P 1'
#
loop_
_entity.id
_entity.type
_entity.pdbx_description
1 polymer ?
#
loop_
_entity_poly.entity_id
_entity_poly.type
_entity_poly.pdbx_seq_one_letter_code
_entity_poly.pdbx_strand_id
1 'polypeptide(L)'
;MALQHQYDDDDSEDLQIHLVPELRKRIKQAAEESHLSVQEYIESFLEQTYPAEPIPLQKYQDGLNLAAIQDVLAYRDELQRAHPDVFWNTLEEIYQMREERLRELDQR
;
A
#
# COMPACT_ATOMS: atom_id res chain seq x y z
N MET A 1 -15.39 26.31 -33.07
CA MET A 1 -15.78 26.26 -31.65
C MET A 1 -14.60 25.72 -30.89
N ALA A 2 -13.95 26.57 -30.11
CA ALA A 2 -12.81 26.23 -29.27
C ALA A 2 -13.32 26.13 -27.83
N LEU A 3 -13.18 24.96 -27.20
CA LEU A 3 -13.34 24.81 -25.77
C LEU A 3 -11.93 24.79 -25.17
N GLN A 4 -11.47 25.97 -24.76
CA GLN A 4 -10.40 26.13 -23.80
C GLN A 4 -10.96 25.68 -22.44
N HIS A 5 -10.52 24.52 -21.95
CA HIS A 5 -10.59 24.24 -20.52
C HIS A 5 -9.35 24.87 -19.88
N GLN A 6 -9.51 26.13 -19.46
CA GLN A 6 -8.71 26.68 -18.37
C GLN A 6 -9.05 25.86 -17.12
N TYR A 7 -8.09 25.07 -16.65
CA TYR A 7 -8.02 24.73 -15.23
C TYR A 7 -7.31 25.91 -14.57
N ASP A 8 -8.12 26.87 -14.11
CA ASP A 8 -7.71 27.87 -13.13
C ASP A 8 -7.63 27.22 -11.74
N ASP A 9 -6.77 27.83 -10.92
CA ASP A 9 -6.57 27.68 -9.47
C ASP A 9 -5.78 26.45 -8.98
N ASP A 10 -4.46 26.49 -9.26
CA ASP A 10 -3.44 26.04 -8.31
C ASP A 10 -3.34 27.04 -7.14
N ASP A 11 -4.43 27.15 -6.36
CA ASP A 11 -4.45 27.78 -5.04
C ASP A 11 -4.10 26.73 -3.97
N SER A 12 -3.01 26.00 -4.20
CA SER A 12 -2.41 25.19 -3.14
C SER A 12 -1.71 26.16 -2.18
N GLU A 13 -2.48 26.83 -1.31
CA GLU A 13 -1.92 27.55 -0.17
C GLU A 13 -0.89 26.63 0.50
N ASP A 14 0.38 27.07 0.60
CA ASP A 14 1.45 26.33 1.28
C ASP A 14 0.90 25.77 2.61
N LEU A 15 0.63 24.46 2.64
CA LEU A 15 -0.06 23.84 3.77
C LEU A 15 0.91 23.79 4.97
N GLN A 16 0.86 24.80 5.83
CA GLN A 16 1.70 24.88 7.02
C GLN A 16 1.18 23.95 8.12
N ILE A 17 1.61 22.69 8.09
CA ILE A 17 1.30 21.73 9.14
C ILE A 17 2.25 21.92 10.33
N HIS A 18 1.69 22.33 11.47
CA HIS A 18 2.42 22.35 12.73
C HIS A 18 2.51 20.94 13.33
N LEU A 19 3.70 20.35 13.27
CA LEU A 19 3.99 19.03 13.84
C LEU A 19 4.48 19.14 15.28
N VAL A 20 4.00 18.25 16.15
CA VAL A 20 4.57 18.10 17.51
C VAL A 20 6.05 17.67 17.43
N PRO A 21 6.91 18.07 18.39
CA PRO A 21 8.35 17.83 18.31
C PRO A 21 8.74 16.35 18.15
N GLU A 22 8.02 15.45 18.82
CA GLU A 22 8.27 14.02 18.76
C GLU A 22 7.96 13.42 17.38
N LEU A 23 6.88 13.90 16.73
CA LEU A 23 6.53 13.48 15.38
C LEU A 23 7.56 13.98 14.36
N ARG A 24 8.03 15.22 14.52
CA ARG A 24 9.09 15.78 13.67
C ARG A 24 10.39 14.99 13.75
N LYS A 25 10.77 14.48 14.92
CA LYS A 25 11.95 13.61 15.08
C LYS A 25 11.78 12.29 14.33
N ARG A 26 10.62 11.63 14.49
CA ARG A 26 10.33 10.36 13.81
C ARG A 26 10.37 10.49 12.30
N ILE A 27 9.75 11.54 11.75
CA ILE A 27 9.75 11.80 10.31
C ILE A 27 11.16 12.02 9.80
N LYS A 28 11.99 12.80 10.51
CA LYS A 28 13.40 13.01 10.14
C LYS A 28 14.18 11.72 10.11
N GLN A 29 14.04 10.89 11.15
CA GLN A 29 14.74 9.61 11.22
C GLN A 29 14.30 8.68 10.06
N ALA A 30 13.00 8.60 9.78
CA ALA A 30 12.49 7.77 8.71
C ALA A 30 12.94 8.25 7.32
N ALA A 31 13.05 9.57 7.12
CA ALA A 31 13.61 10.16 5.91
C ALA A 31 15.11 9.83 5.74
N GLU A 32 15.89 9.91 6.83
CA GLU A 32 17.32 9.54 6.85
C GLU A 32 17.52 8.04 6.52
N GLU A 33 16.73 7.15 7.13
CA GLU A 33 16.76 5.71 6.85
C GLU A 33 16.43 5.41 5.38
N SER A 34 15.51 6.19 4.80
CA SER A 34 15.09 6.06 3.40
C SER A 34 16.01 6.79 2.41
N HIS A 35 17.04 7.51 2.88
CA HIS A 35 17.94 8.35 2.07
C HIS A 35 17.20 9.43 1.27
N LEU A 36 16.06 9.90 1.77
CA LEU A 36 15.22 10.93 1.16
C LEU A 36 15.28 12.22 1.99
N SER A 37 14.98 13.35 1.36
CA SER A 37 14.64 14.54 2.13
C SER A 37 13.32 14.32 2.88
N VAL A 38 13.08 15.12 3.93
CA VAL A 38 11.84 15.05 4.71
C VAL A 38 10.61 15.27 3.83
N GLN A 39 10.70 16.17 2.84
CA GLN A 39 9.61 16.46 1.92
C GLN A 39 9.34 15.26 1.01
N GLU A 40 10.37 14.73 0.33
CA GLU A 40 10.25 13.57 -0.55
C GLU A 40 9.75 12.33 0.19
N TYR A 41 10.18 12.15 1.44
CA TYR A 41 9.69 11.07 2.29
C TYR A 41 8.18 11.20 2.56
N ILE A 42 7.70 12.40 2.89
CA ILE A 42 6.28 12.66 3.13
C ILE A 42 5.46 12.48 1.85
N GLU A 43 5.94 13.02 0.72
CA GLU A 43 5.29 12.88 -0.59
C GLU A 43 5.17 11.39 -0.97
N SER A 44 6.28 10.64 -0.90
CA SER A 44 6.28 9.20 -1.20
C SER A 44 5.38 8.41 -0.24
N PHE A 45 5.36 8.75 1.05
CA PHE A 45 4.48 8.13 2.04
C PHE A 45 3.00 8.38 1.73
N LEU A 46 2.66 9.61 1.35
CA LEU A 46 1.29 9.99 1.00
C LEU A 46 0.85 9.34 -0.31
N GLU A 47 1.70 9.27 -1.33
CA GLU A 47 1.38 8.57 -2.58
C GLU A 47 1.09 7.08 -2.36
N GLN A 48 1.85 6.43 -1.46
CA GLN A 48 1.63 5.02 -1.12
C GLN A 48 0.34 4.79 -0.32
N THR A 49 0.02 5.70 0.60
CA THR A 49 -1.12 5.53 1.51
C THR A 49 -2.43 6.06 0.92
N TYR A 50 -2.35 7.14 0.15
CA TYR A 50 -3.46 7.87 -0.47
C TYR A 50 -3.09 8.28 -1.90
N PRO A 51 -3.07 7.32 -2.85
CA PRO A 51 -2.72 7.61 -4.23
C PRO A 51 -3.71 8.59 -4.85
N ALA A 52 -3.20 9.61 -5.54
CA ALA A 52 -4.00 10.69 -6.17
C ALA A 52 -4.97 10.17 -7.26
N GLU A 53 -4.67 9.02 -7.85
CA GLU A 53 -5.57 8.27 -8.72
C GLU A 53 -5.82 6.88 -8.13
N PRO A 54 -7.04 6.32 -8.23
CA PRO A 54 -7.27 4.92 -7.89
C PRO A 54 -6.35 4.08 -8.77
N ILE A 55 -5.36 3.44 -8.15
CA ILE A 55 -4.34 2.66 -8.83
C ILE A 55 -5.07 1.63 -9.72
N PRO A 56 -4.99 1.75 -11.06
CA PRO A 56 -5.46 0.68 -11.91
C PRO A 56 -4.61 -0.55 -11.55
N LEU A 57 -5.26 -1.68 -11.29
CA LEU A 57 -4.63 -2.95 -10.87
C LEU A 57 -3.40 -3.39 -11.71
N GLN A 58 -3.17 -2.74 -12.87
CA GLN A 58 -2.04 -2.96 -13.76
C GLN A 58 -0.71 -2.36 -13.29
N LYS A 59 -0.67 -1.43 -12.31
CA LYS A 59 0.60 -0.86 -11.79
C LYS A 59 1.35 -1.74 -10.77
N TYR A 60 0.83 -2.90 -10.38
CA TYR A 60 1.59 -3.92 -9.65
C TYR A 60 2.58 -4.71 -10.54
N GLN A 61 2.95 -4.17 -11.70
CA GLN A 61 3.99 -4.75 -12.56
C GLN A 61 5.40 -4.23 -12.25
N ASP A 62 5.53 -3.15 -11.48
CA ASP A 62 6.83 -2.72 -10.96
C ASP A 62 7.17 -3.52 -9.69
N GLY A 63 7.68 -4.72 -9.93
CA GLY A 63 8.54 -5.45 -9.02
C GLY A 63 7.84 -5.97 -7.77
N LEU A 64 7.11 -7.08 -7.89
CA LEU A 64 7.03 -8.04 -6.80
C LEU A 64 8.46 -8.33 -6.34
N ASN A 65 8.87 -7.75 -5.20
CA ASN A 65 10.21 -7.93 -4.67
C ASN A 65 10.38 -9.42 -4.36
N LEU A 66 11.23 -10.08 -5.14
CA LEU A 66 11.45 -11.51 -5.03
C LEU A 66 11.90 -11.90 -3.61
N ALA A 67 12.62 -11.02 -2.91
CA ALA A 67 12.99 -11.22 -1.52
C ALA A 67 11.75 -11.21 -0.60
N ALA A 68 10.83 -10.26 -0.80
CA ALA A 68 9.58 -10.22 -0.04
C ALA A 68 8.69 -11.46 -0.31
N ILE A 69 8.66 -11.96 -1.56
CA ILE A 69 7.98 -13.23 -1.86
C ILE A 69 8.66 -14.40 -1.13
N GLN A 70 9.99 -14.45 -1.14
CA GLN A 70 10.74 -15.51 -0.46
C GLN A 70 10.51 -15.49 1.05
N ASP A 71 10.45 -14.32 1.68
CA ASP A 71 10.16 -14.17 3.11
C ASP A 71 8.76 -14.70 3.45
N VAL A 72 7.77 -14.39 2.62
CA VAL A 72 6.40 -14.92 2.78
C VAL A 72 6.37 -16.44 2.61
N LEU A 73 7.10 -16.99 1.63
CA LEU A 73 7.20 -18.44 1.43
C LEU A 73 7.92 -19.14 2.59
N ALA A 74 8.99 -18.55 3.11
CA ALA A 74 9.72 -19.08 4.26
C ALA A 74 8.85 -19.10 5.52
N TYR A 75 8.12 -18.01 5.77
CA TYR A 75 7.19 -17.92 6.89
C TYR A 75 6.01 -18.90 6.75
N ARG A 76 5.50 -19.09 5.53
CA ARG A 76 4.49 -20.12 5.23
C ARG A 76 4.99 -21.52 5.60
N ASP A 77 6.22 -21.85 5.20
CA ASP A 77 6.81 -23.16 5.48
C ASP A 77 7.08 -23.36 6.97
N GLU A 78 7.44 -22.30 7.71
CA GLU A 78 7.58 -22.34 9.16
C GLU A 78 6.24 -22.59 9.85
N LEU A 79 5.18 -21.85 9.47
CA LEU A 79 3.84 -22.05 10.00
C LEU A 79 3.32 -23.46 9.73
N GLN A 80 3.55 -23.99 8.52
CA GLN A 80 3.14 -25.35 8.17
C GLN A 80 3.88 -26.41 9.00
N ARG A 81 5.17 -26.20 9.33
CA ARG A 81 5.92 -27.13 10.20
C ARG A 81 5.53 -27.01 11.66
N ALA A 82 5.31 -25.79 12.17
CA ALA A 82 5.01 -25.53 13.56
C ALA A 82 3.57 -25.91 13.93
N HIS A 83 2.62 -25.65 13.02
CA HIS A 83 1.18 -25.78 13.27
C HIS A 83 0.42 -26.32 12.05
N PRO A 84 0.64 -27.60 11.67
CA PRO A 84 0.08 -28.18 10.45
C PRO A 84 -1.46 -28.15 10.44
N ASP A 85 -2.12 -28.47 11.56
CA ASP A 85 -3.58 -28.55 11.62
C ASP A 85 -4.24 -27.16 11.48
N VAL A 86 -3.62 -26.12 12.03
CA VAL A 86 -4.11 -24.74 11.94
C VAL A 86 -3.91 -24.19 10.52
N PHE A 87 -2.78 -24.52 9.90
CA PHE A 87 -2.44 -24.08 8.55
C PHE A 87 -3.42 -24.62 7.49
N TRP A 88 -3.77 -25.91 7.56
CA TRP A 88 -4.73 -26.49 6.61
C TRP A 88 -6.15 -25.99 6.82
N ASN A 89 -6.60 -25.85 8.07
CA ASN A 89 -7.93 -25.32 8.37
C ASN A 89 -8.11 -23.87 7.90
N THR A 90 -7.10 -23.02 8.13
CA THR A 90 -7.14 -21.61 7.69
C THR A 90 -7.06 -21.48 6.17
N LEU A 91 -6.32 -22.35 5.48
CA LEU A 91 -6.35 -22.40 4.02
C LEU A 91 -7.74 -22.73 3.49
N GLU A 92 -8.41 -23.72 4.08
CA GLU A 92 -9.75 -24.14 3.68
C GLU A 92 -10.80 -23.05 3.91
N GLU A 93 -10.72 -22.31 5.02
CA GLU A 93 -11.55 -21.12 5.28
C GLU A 93 -11.32 -20.02 4.24
N ILE A 94 -10.07 -19.77 3.84
CA ILE A 94 -9.75 -18.78 2.80
C ILE A 94 -10.35 -19.19 1.44
N TYR A 95 -10.29 -20.48 1.08
CA TYR A 95 -10.92 -20.97 -0.14
C TYR A 95 -12.44 -20.81 -0.11
N GLN A 96 -13.09 -21.12 1.02
CA GLN A 96 -14.54 -20.96 1.17
C GLN A 96 -14.96 -19.49 1.03
N MET A 97 -14.28 -18.56 1.71
CA MET A 97 -14.56 -17.13 1.59
C MET A 97 -14.34 -16.61 0.16
N ARG A 98 -13.36 -17.17 -0.57
CA ARG A 98 -13.11 -16.82 -1.96
C ARG A 98 -14.24 -17.32 -2.87
N GLU A 99 -14.68 -18.55 -2.70
CA GLU A 99 -15.80 -19.10 -3.46
C GLU A 99 -17.09 -18.32 -3.21
N GLU A 100 -17.36 -17.94 -1.96
CA GLU A 100 -18.54 -17.16 -1.60
C GLU A 100 -18.52 -15.79 -2.29
N ARG A 101 -17.40 -15.06 -2.23
CA ARG A 101 -17.23 -13.80 -2.98
C ARG A 101 -17.34 -13.98 -4.49
N LEU A 102 -16.86 -15.09 -5.04
CA LEU A 102 -16.99 -15.38 -6.47
C LEU A 102 -18.47 -15.57 -6.86
N ARG A 103 -19.24 -16.28 -6.03
CA ARG A 103 -20.69 -16.48 -6.24
C ARG A 103 -21.46 -15.16 -6.12
N GLU A 104 -21.09 -14.27 -5.21
CA GLU A 104 -21.72 -12.94 -5.09
C GLU A 104 -21.46 -12.05 -6.31
N LEU A 105 -20.27 -12.15 -6.90
CA LEU A 105 -19.91 -11.41 -8.11
C LEU A 105 -20.60 -11.95 -9.37
N ASP A 106 -20.82 -13.27 -9.45
CA ASP A 106 -21.50 -13.91 -10.58
C ASP A 106 -23.04 -13.68 -10.55
N GLN A 107 -23.57 -13.23 -9.41
CA GLN A 107 -24.99 -12.91 -9.20
C GLN A 107 -25.31 -11.41 -9.39
N ARG A 108 -24.35 -10.58 -9.77
CA ARG A 108 -24.52 -9.13 -10.05
C ARG A 108 -24.41 -8.84 -11.54
#